data_AF-A0A955PY97-F1
#
_entry.id   AF-A0A955PY97-F1
#
_cell.length_a   1.000
_cell.length_b   1.000
_cell.length_c   1.000
_cell.angle_alpha   90.00
_cell.angle_beta   90.00
_cell.angle_gamma   90.00
#
_symmetry.space_group_name_H-M   'P 1'
#
loop_
_entity.id
_entity.type
_entity.pdbx_description
1 polymer ?
#
loop_
_entity_poly.entity_id
_entity_poly.type
_entity_poly.pdbx_seq_one_letter_code
_entity_poly.pdbx_strand_id
1 'polypeptide(L)'
;MLLNGLAQTPLGLSGDDAFRISLAGAQEKTALLRHKGKWLKPRGTTPTSHIFKKPIGRLPNGLDLSNGVENEFYCLKLAAAFGLPVNRADIYTFGETKSLVIERFDRRWTKDKRLLRLPQEDCCQALSVPPTRKYQREGGPGMIEVLDLLKGSDHPLEDQETVLKAQIFFWLIGATDGHAKNFSIFLSPGGSYHLTPLYDVLTAQPSFEVR
;
A
#
# COMPACT_ATOMS: atom_id res chain seq x y z
N MET A 1 10.22 -22.03 4.16
CA MET A 1 10.48 -20.70 3.55
C MET A 1 9.45 -19.73 4.11
N LEU A 2 9.83 -18.59 4.70
CA LEU A 2 8.92 -17.65 5.42
C LEU A 2 7.67 -17.25 4.63
N LEU A 3 7.77 -17.17 3.30
CA LEU A 3 6.64 -16.87 2.45
C LEU A 3 5.63 -18.03 2.41
N ASN A 4 6.05 -19.29 2.38
CA ASN A 4 5.14 -20.44 2.26
C ASN A 4 4.20 -20.63 3.48
N GLY A 5 4.51 -20.01 4.62
CA GLY A 5 3.72 -20.13 5.86
C GLY A 5 2.66 -19.04 6.11
N LEU A 6 2.54 -18.03 5.24
CA LEU A 6 1.63 -16.88 5.48
C LEU A 6 0.14 -17.25 5.47
N ALA A 7 -0.26 -18.33 4.78
CA ALA A 7 -1.63 -18.82 4.80
C ALA A 7 -2.02 -19.41 6.17
N GLN A 8 -1.05 -19.92 6.93
CA GLN A 8 -1.26 -20.48 8.27
C GLN A 8 -0.96 -19.47 9.39
N THR A 9 -0.05 -18.52 9.14
CA THR A 9 0.34 -17.46 10.09
C THR A 9 0.45 -16.11 9.36
N PRO A 10 -0.68 -15.47 9.02
CA PRO A 10 -0.63 -14.13 8.46
C PRO A 10 0.14 -13.22 9.43
N LEU A 11 1.05 -12.39 8.90
CA LEU A 11 1.96 -11.54 9.67
C LEU A 11 3.09 -12.26 10.44
N GLY A 12 3.23 -13.59 10.29
CA GLY A 12 4.32 -14.37 10.91
C GLY A 12 4.17 -14.61 12.41
N LEU A 13 2.93 -14.61 12.90
CA LEU A 13 2.58 -14.85 14.31
C LEU A 13 2.64 -16.35 14.63
N SER A 14 3.75 -16.82 15.20
CA SER A 14 3.81 -18.09 15.94
C SER A 14 4.04 -17.79 17.43
N GLY A 15 3.52 -18.62 18.34
CA GLY A 15 3.38 -18.33 19.78
C GLY A 15 4.64 -17.90 20.53
N ASP A 16 5.83 -18.18 19.99
CA ASP A 16 7.15 -17.84 20.56
C ASP A 16 7.94 -16.80 19.73
N ASP A 17 7.37 -16.24 18.66
CA ASP A 17 8.10 -15.37 17.73
C ASP A 17 8.05 -13.88 18.14
N ALA A 18 9.23 -13.27 18.36
CA ALA A 18 9.41 -11.83 18.63
C ALA A 18 9.12 -10.90 17.42
N PHE A 19 8.39 -11.40 16.43
CA PHE A 19 8.12 -10.74 15.16
C PHE A 19 6.65 -10.35 15.09
N ARG A 20 6.37 -9.10 15.47
CA ARG A 20 5.03 -8.51 15.41
C ARG A 20 4.98 -7.50 14.27
N ILE A 21 4.19 -7.77 13.24
CA ILE A 21 3.89 -6.84 12.15
C ILE A 21 2.40 -6.52 12.20
N SER A 22 2.05 -5.24 12.10
CA SER A 22 0.69 -4.79 11.77
C SER A 22 0.74 -4.09 10.41
N LEU A 23 -0.02 -4.61 9.45
CA LEU A 23 -0.19 -4.05 8.11
C LEU A 23 -1.68 -4.15 7.75
N ALA A 24 -2.27 -3.04 7.35
CA ALA A 24 -3.66 -3.01 6.91
C ALA A 24 -3.82 -3.60 5.48
N GLY A 25 -5.05 -3.98 5.12
CA GLY A 25 -5.46 -4.49 3.82
C GLY A 25 -5.76 -5.99 3.80
N ALA A 26 -6.64 -6.43 2.90
CA ALA A 26 -7.21 -7.77 2.90
C ALA A 26 -6.30 -8.86 2.29
N GLN A 27 -5.36 -8.47 1.42
CA GLN A 27 -4.43 -9.39 0.76
C GLN A 27 -3.35 -9.91 1.73
N GLU A 28 -3.02 -11.20 1.60
CA GLU A 28 -1.88 -11.81 2.31
C GLU A 28 -0.59 -11.02 2.06
N LYS A 29 -0.02 -10.49 3.15
CA LYS A 29 1.20 -9.70 3.11
C LYS A 29 2.08 -9.97 4.30
N THR A 30 3.38 -9.82 4.10
CA THR A 30 4.37 -9.76 5.18
C THR A 30 5.27 -8.54 4.97
N ALA A 31 6.18 -8.26 5.90
CA ALA A 31 7.19 -7.23 5.71
C ALA A 31 8.54 -7.66 6.26
N LEU A 32 9.60 -7.26 5.56
CA LEU A 32 10.98 -7.60 5.91
C LEU A 32 11.88 -6.37 5.89
N LEU A 33 13.04 -6.50 6.49
CA LEU A 33 14.11 -5.51 6.41
C LEU A 33 15.05 -5.86 5.24
N ARG A 34 15.33 -4.91 4.36
CA ARG A 34 16.43 -4.97 3.40
C ARG A 34 17.62 -4.26 4.02
N HIS A 35 18.67 -5.01 4.34
CA HIS A 35 19.90 -4.42 4.88
C HIS A 35 21.12 -5.07 4.22
N LYS A 36 22.04 -4.25 3.71
CA LYS A 36 23.27 -4.69 3.00
C LYS A 36 22.98 -5.76 1.94
N GLY A 37 21.94 -5.54 1.12
CA GLY A 37 21.57 -6.47 0.04
C GLY A 37 20.98 -7.81 0.50
N LYS A 38 20.57 -7.94 1.77
CA LYS A 38 19.94 -9.15 2.30
C LYS A 38 18.57 -8.86 2.89
N TRP A 39 17.66 -9.83 2.75
CA TRP A 39 16.34 -9.82 3.38
C TRP A 39 16.43 -10.43 4.77
N LEU A 40 16.04 -9.66 5.79
CA LEU A 40 16.15 -10.03 7.19
C LEU A 40 14.78 -9.95 7.88
N LYS A 41 14.50 -10.93 8.76
CA LYS A 41 13.37 -10.88 9.70
C LYS A 41 13.78 -9.97 10.87
N PRO A 42 13.16 -8.79 11.05
CA PRO A 42 13.49 -7.94 12.19
C PRO A 42 13.15 -8.61 13.53
N ARG A 43 13.86 -8.17 14.58
CA ARG A 43 13.63 -8.57 15.98
C ARG A 43 13.33 -7.34 16.83
N GLY A 44 12.47 -7.50 17.84
CA GLY A 44 12.13 -6.44 18.78
C GLY A 44 11.53 -5.22 18.08
N THR A 45 12.07 -4.03 18.35
CA THR A 45 11.58 -2.75 17.80
C THR A 45 12.15 -2.42 16.42
N THR A 46 13.00 -3.28 15.85
CA THR A 46 13.63 -3.06 14.53
C THR A 46 12.54 -2.94 13.45
N PRO A 47 12.48 -1.82 12.70
CA PRO A 47 11.47 -1.66 11.66
C PRO A 47 11.73 -2.55 10.44
N THR A 48 10.65 -3.00 9.82
CA THR A 48 10.67 -3.48 8.43
C THR A 48 10.84 -2.31 7.47
N SER A 49 11.33 -2.59 6.27
CA SER A 49 11.56 -1.60 5.21
C SER A 49 10.75 -1.85 3.94
N HIS A 50 10.27 -3.09 3.75
CA HIS A 50 9.56 -3.48 2.54
C HIS A 50 8.35 -4.33 2.90
N ILE A 51 7.25 -4.17 2.16
CA ILE A 51 6.07 -5.02 2.20
C ILE A 51 6.17 -6.03 1.05
N PHE A 52 5.79 -7.27 1.32
CA PHE A 52 5.75 -8.36 0.37
C PHE A 52 4.30 -8.75 0.19
N LYS A 53 3.78 -8.55 -1.02
CA LYS A 53 2.44 -8.99 -1.41
C LYS A 53 2.58 -10.23 -2.29
N LYS A 54 1.86 -11.29 -1.92
CA LYS A 54 1.77 -12.50 -2.73
C LYS A 54 0.61 -12.41 -3.72
N PRO A 55 0.63 -13.24 -4.79
CA PRO A 55 -0.57 -13.48 -5.57
C PRO A 55 -1.73 -13.89 -4.67
N ILE A 56 -2.90 -13.29 -4.88
CA ILE A 56 -4.13 -13.63 -4.16
C ILE A 56 -4.64 -15.01 -4.62
N GLY A 57 -4.34 -15.39 -5.86
CA GLY A 57 -4.84 -16.61 -6.48
C GLY A 57 -6.31 -16.48 -6.85
N ARG A 58 -7.05 -17.60 -6.84
CA ARG A 58 -8.49 -17.61 -7.06
C ARG A 58 -9.26 -17.38 -5.78
N LEU A 59 -10.17 -16.43 -5.80
CA LEU A 59 -11.08 -16.15 -4.69
C LEU A 59 -12.31 -17.10 -4.74
N PRO A 60 -12.95 -17.37 -3.58
CA PRO A 60 -14.14 -18.22 -3.52
C PRO A 60 -15.33 -17.75 -4.36
N ASN A 61 -15.38 -16.46 -4.71
CA ASN A 61 -16.39 -15.85 -5.56
C ASN A 61 -16.13 -16.05 -7.08
N GLY A 62 -15.12 -16.84 -7.45
CA GLY A 62 -14.78 -17.14 -8.85
C GLY A 62 -13.86 -16.14 -9.52
N LEU A 63 -13.45 -15.06 -8.84
CA LEU A 63 -12.52 -14.08 -9.39
C LEU A 63 -11.09 -14.64 -9.39
N ASP A 64 -10.44 -14.63 -10.56
CA ASP A 64 -9.04 -15.03 -10.71
C ASP A 64 -8.11 -13.81 -10.60
N LEU A 65 -7.41 -13.72 -9.47
CA LEU A 65 -6.42 -12.68 -9.17
C LEU A 65 -4.99 -13.26 -9.11
N SER A 66 -4.75 -14.36 -9.83
CA SER A 66 -3.43 -15.00 -9.87
C SER A 66 -2.34 -14.09 -10.42
N ASN A 67 -2.70 -13.15 -11.30
CA ASN A 67 -1.80 -12.14 -11.87
C ASN A 67 -1.77 -10.83 -11.06
N GLY A 68 -2.22 -10.84 -9.80
CA GLY A 68 -2.32 -9.63 -8.97
C GLY A 68 -0.97 -8.94 -8.74
N VAL A 69 0.14 -9.69 -8.72
CA VAL A 69 1.49 -9.12 -8.59
C VAL A 69 1.87 -8.29 -9.80
N GLU A 70 1.69 -8.84 -11.00
CA GLU A 70 1.97 -8.19 -12.27
C GLU A 70 1.03 -7.02 -12.52
N ASN A 71 -0.25 -7.18 -12.18
CA ASN A 71 -1.27 -6.15 -12.31
C ASN A 71 -0.88 -4.91 -11.50
N GLU A 72 -0.61 -5.07 -10.20
CA GLU A 72 -0.23 -3.94 -9.36
C GLU A 72 1.12 -3.34 -9.79
N PHE A 73 2.11 -4.17 -10.12
CA PHE A 73 3.40 -3.68 -10.63
C PHE A 73 3.21 -2.82 -11.90
N TYR A 74 2.45 -3.32 -12.87
CA TYR A 74 2.18 -2.62 -14.11
C TYR A 74 1.45 -1.30 -13.85
N CYS A 75 0.40 -1.31 -13.03
CA CYS A 75 -0.36 -0.10 -12.68
C CYS A 75 0.52 0.96 -12.02
N LEU A 76 1.40 0.56 -11.09
CA LEU A 76 2.34 1.49 -10.44
C LEU A 76 3.35 2.07 -11.44
N LYS A 77 3.93 1.25 -12.33
CA LYS A 77 4.85 1.75 -13.37
C LYS A 77 4.14 2.67 -14.36
N LEU A 78 2.90 2.36 -14.73
CA LEU A 78 2.09 3.17 -15.62
C LEU A 78 1.75 4.52 -14.95
N ALA A 79 1.26 4.51 -13.71
CA ALA A 79 0.98 5.73 -12.96
C ALA A 79 2.22 6.63 -12.84
N ALA A 80 3.39 6.05 -12.55
CA ALA A 80 4.65 6.78 -12.53
C ALA A 80 5.01 7.40 -13.90
N ALA A 81 4.76 6.69 -15.00
CA ALA A 81 4.98 7.19 -16.36
C ALA A 81 4.04 8.36 -16.72
N PHE A 82 2.84 8.42 -16.11
CA PHE A 82 1.93 9.57 -16.18
C PHE A 82 2.31 10.71 -15.21
N GLY A 83 3.43 10.59 -14.49
CA GLY A 83 3.93 11.62 -13.58
C GLY A 83 3.27 11.61 -12.20
N LEU A 84 2.51 10.57 -11.84
CA LEU A 84 1.94 10.44 -10.50
C LEU A 84 3.00 9.99 -9.48
N PRO A 85 3.02 10.56 -8.27
CA PRO A 85 3.90 10.11 -7.20
C PRO A 85 3.38 8.78 -6.65
N VAL A 86 4.09 7.69 -6.92
CA VAL A 86 3.72 6.34 -6.46
C VAL A 86 4.80 5.73 -5.57
N ASN A 87 4.43 4.75 -4.74
CA ASN A 87 5.39 3.95 -4.02
C ASN A 87 6.30 3.17 -4.99
N ARG A 88 7.54 2.92 -4.56
CA ARG A 88 8.45 2.06 -5.32
C ARG A 88 8.09 0.59 -5.08
N ALA A 89 8.08 -0.19 -6.14
CA ALA A 89 7.84 -1.62 -6.09
C ALA A 89 8.58 -2.33 -7.23
N ASP A 90 9.01 -3.56 -6.94
CA ASP A 90 9.66 -4.47 -7.88
C ASP A 90 9.14 -5.90 -7.67
N ILE A 91 9.16 -6.70 -8.74
CA ILE A 91 8.80 -8.11 -8.67
C ILE A 91 10.05 -8.93 -8.33
N TYR A 92 9.95 -9.76 -7.29
CA TYR A 92 10.97 -10.75 -6.95
C TYR A 92 10.37 -12.15 -6.94
N THR A 93 11.19 -13.13 -7.31
CA THR A 93 10.86 -14.55 -7.22
C THR A 93 11.73 -15.19 -6.14
N PHE A 94 11.08 -15.80 -5.14
CA PHE A 94 11.72 -16.49 -4.03
C PHE A 94 11.35 -17.99 -4.09
N GLY A 95 12.26 -18.81 -4.60
CA GLY A 95 11.93 -20.20 -4.93
C GLY A 95 10.87 -20.21 -6.02
N GLU A 96 9.72 -20.83 -5.75
CA GLU A 96 8.56 -20.86 -6.66
C GLU A 96 7.58 -19.70 -6.42
N THR A 97 7.78 -18.91 -5.36
CA THR A 97 6.85 -17.84 -4.98
C THR A 97 7.26 -16.51 -5.61
N LYS A 98 6.45 -16.03 -6.56
CA LYS A 98 6.51 -14.64 -7.04
C LYS A 98 5.92 -13.69 -5.99
N SER A 99 6.49 -12.51 -5.82
CA SER A 99 5.98 -11.50 -4.88
C SER A 99 6.25 -10.09 -5.38
N LEU A 100 5.28 -9.21 -5.14
CA LEU A 100 5.51 -7.77 -5.26
C LEU A 100 6.21 -7.28 -3.99
N VAL A 101 7.39 -6.71 -4.17
CA VAL A 101 8.21 -6.17 -3.09
C VAL A 101 8.13 -4.66 -3.13
N ILE A 102 7.39 -4.08 -2.20
CA ILE A 102 7.08 -2.66 -2.10
C ILE A 102 8.02 -2.01 -1.08
N GLU A 103 8.76 -0.98 -1.48
CA GLU A 103 9.50 -0.13 -0.56
C GLU A 103 8.52 0.70 0.28
N ARG A 104 8.65 0.62 1.60
CA ARG A 104 7.80 1.35 2.53
C ARG A 104 8.18 2.83 2.55
N PHE A 105 7.27 3.69 2.12
CA PHE A 105 7.46 5.14 2.19
C PHE A 105 7.30 5.71 3.62
N ASP A 106 6.70 4.97 4.55
CA ASP A 106 6.68 5.28 5.98
C ASP A 106 7.98 4.92 6.72
N ARG A 107 9.07 4.75 5.96
CA ARG A 107 10.41 4.40 6.47
C ARG A 107 11.46 5.30 5.83
N ARG A 108 12.41 5.75 6.65
CA ARG A 108 13.52 6.60 6.17
C ARG A 108 14.84 6.19 6.79
N TRP A 109 15.84 5.93 5.93
CA TRP A 109 17.23 5.78 6.37
C TRP A 109 17.81 7.16 6.68
N THR A 110 18.43 7.29 7.84
CA THR A 110 19.18 8.48 8.22
C THR A 110 20.62 8.42 7.71
N LYS A 111 21.33 9.55 7.71
CA LYS A 111 22.75 9.62 7.32
C LYS A 111 23.63 8.69 8.15
N ASP A 112 23.29 8.50 9.43
CA ASP A 112 23.94 7.57 10.36
C ASP A 112 23.37 6.13 10.30
N LYS A 113 22.68 5.77 9.21
CA LYS A 113 22.22 4.41 8.90
C LYS A 113 21.23 3.81 9.89
N ARG A 114 20.45 4.63 10.61
CA ARG A 114 19.28 4.19 11.36
C ARG A 114 18.05 4.20 10.45
N LEU A 115 17.17 3.23 10.62
CA LEU A 115 15.89 3.18 9.92
C LEU A 115 14.80 3.75 10.83
N LEU A 116 14.28 4.92 10.49
CA LEU A 116 13.20 5.58 11.23
C LEU A 116 11.83 5.19 10.66
N ARG A 117 10.82 5.21 11.54
CA ARG A 117 9.40 5.19 11.15
C ARG A 117 8.95 6.63 10.95
N LEU A 118 8.27 6.90 9.84
CA LEU A 118 7.59 8.17 9.61
C LEU A 118 6.13 8.02 10.04
N PRO A 119 5.60 8.90 10.90
CA PRO A 119 4.18 8.91 11.23
C PRO A 119 3.32 9.09 9.97
N GLN A 120 2.29 8.26 9.85
CA GLN A 120 1.36 8.23 8.72
C GLN A 120 0.01 7.71 9.21
N GLU A 121 -1.06 8.19 8.59
CA GLU A 121 -2.39 7.61 8.68
C GLU A 121 -3.13 7.66 7.35
N ASP A 122 -4.12 6.79 7.16
CA ASP A 122 -4.98 6.81 5.97
C ASP A 122 -6.14 7.82 6.09
N CYS A 123 -6.76 8.21 4.97
CA CYS A 123 -7.81 9.24 4.98
C CYS A 123 -9.06 8.83 5.75
N CYS A 124 -9.33 7.53 5.97
CA CYS A 124 -10.41 7.15 6.89
C CYS A 124 -10.05 7.52 8.32
N GLN A 125 -8.81 7.28 8.76
CA GLN A 125 -8.34 7.65 10.09
C GLN A 125 -8.34 9.18 10.27
N ALA A 126 -7.78 9.92 9.31
CA ALA A 126 -7.72 11.38 9.35
C ALA A 126 -9.12 12.03 9.45
N LEU A 127 -10.11 11.42 8.79
CA LEU A 127 -11.51 11.87 8.81
C LEU A 127 -12.35 11.18 9.90
N SER A 128 -11.73 10.43 10.82
CA SER A 128 -12.41 9.71 11.91
C SER A 128 -13.52 8.74 11.45
N VAL A 129 -13.36 8.15 10.27
CA VAL A 129 -14.27 7.15 9.71
C VAL A 129 -13.77 5.73 10.02
N PRO A 130 -14.64 4.82 10.53
CA PRO A 130 -14.24 3.44 10.80
C PRO A 130 -13.84 2.72 9.50
N PRO A 131 -12.87 1.78 9.56
CA PRO A 131 -12.36 1.08 8.36
C PRO A 131 -13.42 0.22 7.66
N THR A 132 -14.51 -0.15 8.35
CA THR A 132 -15.66 -0.88 7.79
C THR A 132 -16.51 -0.03 6.84
N ARG A 133 -16.33 1.29 6.84
CA ARG A 133 -16.98 2.23 5.91
C ARG A 133 -15.94 2.87 5.00
N LYS A 134 -14.97 2.09 4.51
CA LYS A 134 -13.93 2.62 3.61
C LYS A 134 -14.49 3.04 2.25
N TYR A 135 -15.58 2.40 1.81
CA TYR A 135 -16.22 2.71 0.53
C TYR A 135 -17.25 3.85 0.68
N GLN A 136 -17.28 4.76 -0.30
CA GLN A 136 -18.25 5.85 -0.32
C GLN A 136 -19.70 5.36 -0.25
N ARG A 137 -20.02 4.27 -0.96
CA ARG A 137 -21.37 3.65 -0.93
C ARG A 137 -21.79 3.15 0.46
N GLU A 138 -20.83 2.95 1.36
CA GLU A 138 -21.04 2.47 2.73
C GLU A 138 -20.98 3.63 3.74
N GLY A 139 -21.01 4.88 3.26
CA GLY A 139 -20.89 6.09 4.08
C GLY A 139 -19.45 6.49 4.39
N GLY A 140 -18.49 6.01 3.60
CA GLY A 140 -17.08 6.42 3.67
C GLY A 140 -16.78 7.75 2.99
N PRO A 141 -15.56 8.30 3.19
CA PRO A 141 -15.14 9.52 2.52
C PRO A 141 -15.10 9.31 1.00
N GLY A 142 -15.68 10.25 0.26
CA GLY A 142 -15.50 10.35 -1.18
C GLY A 142 -14.36 11.31 -1.53
N MET A 143 -14.25 11.60 -2.82
CA MET A 143 -13.24 12.53 -3.34
C MET A 143 -13.36 13.93 -2.73
N ILE A 144 -14.59 14.41 -2.48
CA ILE A 144 -14.82 15.77 -1.97
C ILE A 144 -14.24 15.92 -0.56
N GLU A 145 -14.51 14.96 0.33
CA GLU A 145 -14.00 14.99 1.71
C GLU A 145 -12.47 14.85 1.75
N VAL A 146 -11.89 14.02 0.87
CA VAL A 146 -10.43 13.88 0.76
C VAL A 146 -9.81 15.19 0.24
N LEU A 147 -10.40 15.83 -0.77
CA LEU A 147 -9.91 17.12 -1.26
C LEU A 147 -10.07 18.25 -0.24
N ASP A 148 -11.12 18.21 0.58
CA ASP A 148 -11.34 19.18 1.65
C ASP A 148 -10.30 19.03 2.78
N LEU A 149 -10.00 17.78 3.19
CA LEU A 149 -8.89 17.47 4.10
C LEU A 149 -7.58 18.06 3.58
N LEU A 150 -7.27 17.86 2.28
CA LEU A 150 -6.01 18.32 1.70
C LEU A 150 -5.88 19.84 1.57
N LYS A 151 -6.94 20.63 1.83
CA LYS A 151 -6.82 22.09 1.95
C LYS A 151 -5.90 22.50 3.10
N GLY A 152 -5.81 21.68 4.16
CA GLY A 152 -4.96 21.93 5.31
C GLY A 152 -3.56 21.28 5.21
N SER A 153 -3.21 20.71 4.06
CA SER A 153 -1.87 20.17 3.81
C SER A 153 -0.79 21.27 3.83
N ASP A 154 0.46 20.89 4.06
CA ASP A 154 1.65 21.72 3.84
C ASP A 154 1.76 22.18 2.37
N HIS A 155 1.22 21.38 1.44
CA HIS A 155 1.22 21.64 -0.01
C HIS A 155 -0.18 21.44 -0.64
N PRO A 156 -1.19 22.29 -0.32
CA PRO A 156 -2.58 22.01 -0.68
C PRO A 156 -2.83 21.83 -2.17
N LEU A 157 -2.28 22.72 -3.00
CA LEU A 157 -2.51 22.68 -4.44
C LEU A 157 -1.91 21.43 -5.09
N GLU A 158 -0.67 21.08 -4.72
CA GLU A 158 0.04 19.92 -5.27
C GLU A 158 -0.63 18.60 -4.85
N ASP A 159 -1.07 18.50 -3.60
CA ASP A 159 -1.73 17.32 -3.06
C ASP A 159 -3.13 17.13 -3.66
N GLN A 160 -3.91 18.21 -3.79
CA GLN A 160 -5.22 18.17 -4.44
C GLN A 160 -5.10 17.82 -5.93
N GLU A 161 -4.12 18.41 -6.63
CA GLU A 161 -3.83 18.08 -8.02
C GLU A 161 -3.46 16.60 -8.17
N THR A 162 -2.63 16.08 -7.27
CA THR A 162 -2.25 14.67 -7.26
C THR A 162 -3.46 13.75 -7.12
N VAL A 163 -4.35 14.02 -6.15
CA VAL A 163 -5.58 13.21 -5.97
C VAL A 163 -6.48 13.31 -7.19
N LEU A 164 -6.69 14.50 -7.75
CA LEU A 164 -7.54 14.66 -8.94
C LEU A 164 -6.98 13.90 -10.15
N LYS A 165 -5.67 14.02 -10.41
CA LYS A 165 -4.99 13.26 -11.48
C LYS A 165 -5.09 11.75 -11.23
N ALA A 166 -4.94 11.31 -9.98
CA ALA A 166 -5.08 9.89 -9.62
C ALA A 166 -6.48 9.36 -9.92
N GLN A 167 -7.54 10.13 -9.67
CA GLN A 167 -8.92 9.71 -9.97
C GLN A 167 -9.16 9.58 -11.48
N ILE A 168 -8.66 10.53 -12.28
CA ILE A 168 -8.71 10.44 -13.74
C ILE A 168 -7.93 9.21 -14.23
N PHE A 169 -6.75 8.97 -13.66
CA PHE A 169 -5.95 7.79 -13.98
C PHE A 169 -6.66 6.49 -13.62
N PHE A 170 -7.27 6.40 -12.43
CA PHE A 170 -8.04 5.23 -11.99
C PHE A 170 -9.20 4.94 -12.92
N TRP A 171 -9.91 5.98 -13.38
CA TRP A 171 -10.94 5.83 -14.40
C TRP A 171 -10.38 5.28 -15.72
N LEU A 172 -9.26 5.83 -16.23
CA LEU A 172 -8.63 5.40 -17.48
C LEU A 172 -8.21 3.93 -17.47
N ILE A 173 -7.68 3.45 -16.35
CA ILE A 173 -7.21 2.06 -16.24
C ILE A 173 -8.29 1.10 -15.72
N GLY A 174 -9.50 1.56 -15.41
CA GLY A 174 -10.54 0.73 -14.80
C GLY A 174 -10.16 0.21 -13.41
N ALA A 175 -9.55 1.05 -12.57
CA ALA A 175 -9.27 0.75 -11.17
C ALA A 175 -10.51 1.00 -10.31
N THR A 176 -11.15 -0.07 -9.85
CA THR A 176 -12.46 0.01 -9.18
C THR A 176 -12.39 0.02 -7.66
N ASP A 177 -11.20 -0.17 -7.06
CA ASP A 177 -11.00 -0.28 -5.61
C ASP A 177 -10.27 0.94 -5.00
N GLY A 178 -10.38 2.12 -5.62
CA GLY A 178 -9.73 3.36 -5.17
C GLY A 178 -10.44 4.04 -3.99
N HIS A 179 -10.60 3.35 -2.87
CA HIS A 179 -11.33 3.86 -1.69
C HIS A 179 -10.45 4.72 -0.76
N ALA A 180 -11.05 5.41 0.22
CA ALA A 180 -10.35 6.39 1.06
C ALA A 180 -9.11 5.84 1.81
N LYS A 181 -9.05 4.53 2.11
CA LYS A 181 -7.85 3.91 2.73
C LYS A 181 -6.65 3.75 1.79
N ASN A 182 -6.80 3.99 0.48
CA ASN A 182 -5.69 4.00 -0.49
C ASN A 182 -5.02 5.37 -0.61
N PHE A 183 -5.53 6.37 0.09
CA PHE A 183 -4.89 7.67 0.27
C PHE A 183 -4.45 7.79 1.72
N SER A 184 -3.22 8.24 1.93
CA SER A 184 -2.66 8.49 3.25
C SER A 184 -1.98 9.84 3.30
N ILE A 185 -1.78 10.34 4.51
CA ILE A 185 -1.01 11.55 4.80
C ILE A 185 0.16 11.20 5.71
N PHE A 186 1.31 11.84 5.47
CA PHE A 186 2.39 11.90 6.45
C PHE A 186 2.04 12.90 7.54
N LEU A 187 2.39 12.59 8.78
CA LEU A 187 2.22 13.51 9.91
C LEU A 187 3.57 14.06 10.34
N SER A 188 3.65 15.39 10.42
CA SER A 188 4.84 16.16 10.79
C SER A 188 4.62 16.93 12.10
N PRO A 189 5.69 17.34 12.80
CA PRO A 189 5.57 18.05 14.08
C PRO A 189 4.71 19.31 13.99
N GLY A 190 3.89 19.57 15.01
CA GLY A 190 3.02 20.76 15.05
C GLY A 190 1.69 20.60 14.32
N GLY A 191 1.32 19.39 13.92
CA GLY A 191 0.03 19.10 13.27
C GLY A 191 0.03 19.32 11.76
N SER A 192 1.18 19.69 11.17
CA SER A 192 1.42 19.70 9.72
C SER A 192 1.28 18.31 9.12
N TYR A 193 0.79 18.22 7.88
CA TYR A 193 0.68 16.97 7.14
C TYR A 193 0.72 17.23 5.63
N HIS A 194 1.06 16.20 4.85
CA HIS A 194 0.95 16.23 3.38
C HIS A 194 0.70 14.82 2.84
N LEU A 195 0.23 14.73 1.61
CA LEU A 195 -0.13 13.47 0.96
C LEU A 195 1.09 12.53 0.82
N THR A 196 0.88 11.24 1.07
CA THR A 196 1.89 10.21 0.77
C THR A 196 1.87 9.87 -0.72
N PRO A 197 2.90 9.19 -1.27
CA PRO A 197 2.80 8.58 -2.58
C PRO A 197 1.56 7.67 -2.69
N LEU A 198 0.98 7.56 -3.88
CA LEU A 198 -0.10 6.62 -4.18
C LEU A 198 0.41 5.18 -4.06
N TYR A 199 -0.46 4.28 -3.63
CA TYR A 199 -0.16 2.87 -3.47
C TYR A 199 -1.39 2.00 -3.69
N ASP A 200 -1.17 0.69 -3.87
CA ASP A 200 -2.25 -0.30 -3.97
C ASP A 200 -3.21 0.01 -5.14
N VAL A 201 -2.62 0.25 -6.31
CA VAL A 201 -3.33 0.56 -7.55
C VAL A 201 -3.45 -0.71 -8.38
N LEU A 202 -4.67 -1.15 -8.67
CA LEU A 202 -4.94 -2.32 -9.49
C LEU A 202 -6.06 -2.04 -10.49
N THR A 203 -5.93 -2.59 -11.70
CA THR A 203 -6.99 -2.57 -12.72
C THR A 203 -7.87 -3.81 -12.63
N ALA A 204 -9.18 -3.65 -12.84
CA ALA A 204 -10.11 -4.77 -13.03
C ALA A 204 -10.17 -5.27 -14.49
N GLN A 205 -9.52 -4.58 -15.44
CA GLN A 205 -9.60 -4.86 -16.88
C GLN A 205 -9.27 -6.33 -17.25
N PRO A 206 -8.21 -6.96 -16.70
CA PRO A 206 -7.92 -8.36 -17.03
C PRO A 206 -9.04 -9.33 -16.64
N SER A 207 -9.88 -8.99 -15.67
CA SER A 207 -11.03 -9.81 -15.27
C SER A 207 -12.22 -9.72 -16.23
N PHE A 208 -12.25 -8.71 -17.10
CA PHE A 208 -13.30 -8.52 -18.11
C PHE A 208 -12.93 -9.13 -19.48
N GLU A 209 -11.64 -9.31 -19.76
CA GLU A 209 -11.14 -9.85 -21.04
C GLU A 209 -11.16 -11.38 -21.13
N VAL A 210 -11.37 -12.09 -20.01
CA VAL A 210 -11.49 -13.57 -19.98
C VAL A 210 -12.92 -14.03 -20.35
N ARG A 211 -13.65 -13.25 -21.14
CA ARG A 211 -14.99 -13.59 -21.66
C ARG A 211 -14.94 -13.94 -23.15
#